data_AF-A0A8D8DSX1-F1
#
_entry.id   AF-A0A8D8DSX1-F1
#
_cell.length_a   1.000
_cell.length_b   1.000
_cell.length_c   1.000
_cell.angle_alpha   90.00
_cell.angle_beta   90.00
_cell.angle_gamma   90.00
#
_symmetry.space_group_name_H-M   'P 1'
#
loop_
_entity.id
_entity.type
_entity.pdbx_description
1 polymer ?
#
loop_
_entity_poly.entity_id
_entity_poly.type
_entity_poly.pdbx_seq_one_letter_code
_entity_poly.pdbx_strand_id
1 'polypeptide(L)'
;MSLPTVVLSLIVLAQFDASSSSPINEFESLRGCHQFNSHSGYYAVHPYFNTSTFKNIQTDGNGVTRLRIGVLGDKHAAIRFTSVPTGYTASMTEIALAYYDNNRTDIRKYSRSLLSPGAAWTNLGEFHVKNVMNIYKPVMLTVAIRPNGLVTVTRDGENVPFLLFNDPSFSFKFIGFCKWDVPVVYFYDCPLLQERKCACDDCKF
;
A
#
# COMPACT_ATOMS: atom_id res chain seq x y z
N MET A 1 -33.81 -39.84 59.08
CA MET A 1 -32.77 -38.79 59.22
C MET A 1 -31.92 -38.83 57.96
N SER A 2 -32.12 -37.89 57.04
CA SER A 2 -31.33 -37.77 55.80
C SER A 2 -30.24 -36.72 55.98
N LEU A 3 -28.98 -37.11 55.75
CA LEU A 3 -27.87 -36.15 55.65
C LEU A 3 -27.91 -35.45 54.28
N PRO A 4 -27.67 -34.14 54.19
CA PRO A 4 -27.51 -33.48 52.90
C PRO A 4 -26.08 -33.68 52.38
N THR A 5 -25.97 -34.20 51.16
CA THR A 5 -24.73 -34.32 50.41
C THR A 5 -24.32 -32.93 49.92
N VAL A 6 -23.19 -32.40 50.41
CA VAL A 6 -22.61 -31.14 49.93
C VAL A 6 -21.79 -31.43 48.67
N VAL A 7 -22.23 -30.91 47.53
CA VAL A 7 -21.48 -30.96 46.27
C VAL A 7 -20.44 -29.84 46.29
N LEU A 8 -19.16 -30.20 46.36
CA LEU A 8 -18.05 -29.27 46.32
C LEU A 8 -17.73 -28.95 44.84
N SER A 9 -18.23 -27.81 44.35
CA SER A 9 -17.95 -27.35 42.98
C SER A 9 -16.52 -26.79 42.89
N LEU A 10 -15.63 -27.53 42.23
CA LEU A 10 -14.28 -27.08 41.87
C LEU A 10 -14.37 -26.03 40.75
N ILE A 11 -14.14 -24.77 41.11
CA ILE A 11 -14.00 -23.67 40.14
C ILE A 11 -12.56 -23.70 39.60
N VAL A 12 -12.39 -24.19 38.37
CA VAL A 12 -11.12 -24.09 37.64
C VAL A 12 -11.02 -22.67 37.07
N LEU A 13 -10.24 -21.82 37.72
CA LEU A 13 -9.87 -20.52 37.20
C LEU A 13 -8.87 -20.73 36.05
N ALA A 14 -9.36 -20.68 34.81
CA ALA A 14 -8.49 -20.59 33.64
C ALA A 14 -7.71 -19.27 33.72
N GLN A 15 -6.40 -19.36 33.98
CA GLN A 15 -5.50 -18.24 33.86
C GLN A 15 -5.36 -17.93 32.36
N PHE A 16 -6.04 -16.88 31.91
CA PHE A 16 -5.76 -16.29 30.61
C PHE A 16 -4.45 -15.52 30.76
N ASP A 17 -3.35 -16.16 30.37
CA ASP A 17 -2.10 -15.45 30.12
C ASP A 17 -2.37 -14.47 28.97
N ALA A 18 -2.63 -13.21 29.33
CA ALA A 18 -2.60 -12.12 28.38
C ALA A 18 -1.15 -12.02 27.89
N SER A 19 -0.83 -12.67 26.76
CA SER A 19 0.44 -12.45 26.10
C SER A 19 0.49 -10.96 25.72
N SER A 20 1.21 -10.16 26.50
CA SER A 20 1.51 -8.79 26.12
C SER A 20 2.40 -8.87 24.89
N SER A 21 1.82 -8.73 23.70
CA SER A 21 2.62 -8.55 22.50
C SER A 21 3.48 -7.30 22.71
N SER A 22 4.80 -7.45 22.59
CA SER A 22 5.70 -6.31 22.68
C SER A 22 5.33 -5.30 21.59
N PRO A 23 5.38 -3.99 21.86
CA PRO A 23 5.07 -2.98 20.87
C PRO A 23 5.94 -3.20 19.62
N ILE A 24 5.30 -3.40 18.47
CA ILE A 24 5.98 -3.66 17.20
C ILE A 24 6.53 -2.33 16.67
N ASN A 25 7.81 -2.31 16.30
CA ASN A 25 8.38 -1.18 15.58
C ASN A 25 7.85 -1.19 14.14
N GLU A 26 6.89 -0.31 13.85
CA GLU A 26 6.24 -0.19 12.54
C GLU A 26 7.22 0.12 11.41
N PHE A 27 8.36 0.76 11.71
CA PHE A 27 9.41 1.05 10.74
C PHE A 27 10.19 -0.20 10.31
N GLU A 28 10.12 -1.31 11.06
CA GLU A 28 10.70 -2.57 10.60
C GLU A 28 10.12 -2.97 9.25
N SER A 29 8.84 -2.68 9.00
CA SER A 29 8.14 -2.95 7.75
C SER A 29 8.81 -2.34 6.50
N LEU A 30 9.68 -1.34 6.69
CA LEU A 30 10.42 -0.61 5.66
C LEU A 30 11.79 -1.21 5.33
N ARG A 31 12.29 -2.15 6.14
CA ARG A 31 13.60 -2.78 5.91
C ARG A 31 13.70 -3.35 4.49
N GLY A 32 14.74 -2.93 3.76
CA GLY A 32 15.00 -3.34 2.38
C GLY A 32 14.34 -2.47 1.30
N CYS A 33 13.51 -1.50 1.66
CA CYS A 33 12.92 -0.55 0.71
C CYS A 33 13.92 0.53 0.28
N HIS A 34 13.74 1.05 -0.93
CA HIS A 34 14.25 2.37 -1.31
C HIS A 34 13.39 3.49 -0.73
N GLN A 35 13.94 4.69 -0.59
CA GLN A 35 13.25 5.87 -0.06
C GLN A 35 13.28 7.03 -1.05
N PHE A 36 12.16 7.72 -1.20
CA PHE A 36 12.05 8.96 -1.95
C PHE A 36 11.30 10.03 -1.14
N ASN A 37 11.92 11.19 -0.97
CA ASN A 37 11.35 12.31 -0.23
C ASN A 37 10.72 13.30 -1.22
N SER A 38 9.40 13.44 -1.20
CA SER A 38 8.75 14.41 -2.10
C SER A 38 8.98 15.84 -1.61
N HIS A 39 9.76 16.61 -2.35
CA HIS A 39 10.00 18.04 -2.06
C HIS A 39 9.19 18.95 -2.99
N SER A 40 8.93 18.51 -4.22
CA SER A 40 8.22 19.28 -5.24
C SER A 40 6.70 19.11 -5.18
N GLY A 41 5.95 20.14 -5.57
CA GLY A 41 4.48 20.10 -5.61
C GLY A 41 3.91 19.25 -6.76
N TYR A 42 2.60 18.99 -6.71
CA TYR A 42 1.89 18.05 -7.58
C TYR A 42 2.16 18.20 -9.08
N TYR A 43 2.20 19.45 -9.57
CA TYR A 43 2.37 19.78 -10.99
C TYR A 43 3.82 19.89 -11.46
N ALA A 44 4.80 19.79 -10.56
CA ALA A 44 6.21 19.86 -10.92
C ALA A 44 6.66 18.67 -11.79
N VAL A 45 7.82 18.80 -12.42
CA VAL A 45 8.49 17.64 -13.04
C VAL A 45 8.96 16.72 -11.92
N HIS A 46 8.62 15.43 -12.02
CA HIS A 46 8.96 14.41 -11.03
C HIS A 46 9.79 13.31 -11.70
N PRO A 47 10.74 12.68 -10.98
CA PRO A 47 11.40 11.49 -11.48
C PRO A 47 10.39 10.34 -11.61
N TYR A 48 10.54 9.55 -12.66
CA TYR A 48 9.84 8.28 -12.82
C TYR A 48 10.87 7.16 -12.87
N PHE A 49 10.76 6.23 -11.93
CA PHE A 49 11.69 5.13 -11.75
C PHE A 49 11.26 3.94 -12.61
N ASN A 50 12.20 3.39 -13.38
CA ASN A 50 11.95 2.21 -14.20
C ASN A 50 11.80 0.97 -13.32
N THR A 51 10.62 0.37 -13.30
CA THR A 51 10.32 -0.77 -12.44
C THR A 51 11.03 -2.05 -12.88
N SER A 52 11.57 -2.12 -14.10
CA SER A 52 12.42 -3.25 -14.51
C SER A 52 13.74 -3.34 -13.74
N THR A 53 14.10 -2.28 -13.01
CA THR A 53 15.31 -2.24 -12.16
C THR A 53 15.04 -2.64 -10.72
N PHE A 54 13.77 -2.81 -10.35
CA PHE A 54 13.34 -3.14 -9.00
C PHE A 54 13.58 -4.61 -8.70
N LYS A 55 14.04 -4.91 -7.49
CA LYS A 55 14.43 -6.27 -7.08
C LYS A 55 13.32 -7.05 -6.39
N ASN A 56 12.32 -6.35 -5.85
CA ASN A 56 11.28 -6.92 -5.00
C ASN A 56 9.91 -6.99 -5.69
N ILE A 57 9.83 -6.69 -6.98
CA ILE A 57 8.63 -6.97 -7.79
C ILE A 57 8.59 -8.47 -8.09
N GLN A 58 7.42 -9.09 -7.87
CA GLN A 58 7.23 -10.51 -8.13
C GLN A 58 6.02 -10.75 -9.01
N THR A 59 6.16 -11.66 -9.96
CA THR A 59 5.05 -12.17 -10.76
C THR A 59 4.87 -13.66 -10.46
N ASP A 60 3.68 -14.06 -10.03
CA ASP A 60 3.39 -15.47 -9.75
C ASP A 60 3.07 -16.27 -11.03
N GLY A 61 2.93 -17.59 -10.88
CA GLY A 61 2.62 -18.50 -12.01
C GLY A 61 1.30 -18.21 -12.72
N ASN A 62 0.40 -17.43 -12.13
CA ASN A 62 -0.85 -16.98 -12.74
C ASN A 62 -0.71 -15.61 -13.44
N GLY A 63 0.51 -15.07 -13.50
CA GLY A 63 0.79 -13.77 -14.09
C GLY A 63 0.41 -12.58 -13.21
N VAL A 64 0.09 -12.79 -11.92
CA VAL A 64 -0.22 -11.69 -11.01
C VAL A 64 1.08 -11.04 -10.56
N THR A 65 1.26 -9.78 -10.93
CA THR A 65 2.43 -8.99 -10.53
C THR A 65 2.12 -8.21 -9.25
N ARG A 66 2.99 -8.30 -8.26
CA ARG A 66 2.88 -7.61 -6.97
C ARG A 66 4.04 -6.68 -6.75
N LEU A 67 3.73 -5.49 -6.25
CA LEU A 67 4.68 -4.48 -5.84
C LEU A 67 4.24 -3.89 -4.50
N ARG A 68 5.17 -3.73 -3.57
CA ARG A 68 4.92 -3.21 -2.22
C ARG A 68 5.54 -1.83 -2.05
N ILE A 69 4.74 -0.90 -1.53
CA ILE A 69 5.05 0.52 -1.40
C ILE A 69 4.63 0.98 0.00
N GLY A 70 5.51 1.71 0.68
CA GLY A 70 5.22 2.42 1.90
C GLY A 70 4.99 3.91 1.66
N VAL A 71 4.15 4.53 2.48
CA VAL A 71 3.92 5.97 2.48
C VAL A 71 3.90 6.47 3.92
N LEU A 72 4.66 7.52 4.21
CA LEU A 72 4.68 8.20 5.50
C LEU A 72 4.40 9.68 5.30
N GLY A 73 3.43 10.21 6.03
CA GLY A 73 3.00 11.60 5.90
C GLY A 73 1.59 11.79 6.44
N ASP A 74 1.14 13.04 6.48
CA ASP A 74 -0.18 13.39 7.01
C ASP A 74 -1.31 12.97 6.05
N LYS A 75 -1.20 13.37 4.78
CA LYS A 75 -2.23 13.18 3.75
C LYS A 75 -1.71 13.47 2.35
N HIS A 76 -2.58 13.30 1.35
CA HIS A 76 -2.39 13.77 -0.03
C HIS A 76 -1.16 13.21 -0.77
N ALA A 77 -0.86 11.94 -0.56
CA ALA A 77 0.16 11.25 -1.33
C ALA A 77 -0.39 10.85 -2.71
N ALA A 78 0.35 11.13 -3.77
CA ALA A 78 0.06 10.62 -5.10
C ALA A 78 1.17 9.66 -5.57
N ILE A 79 0.76 8.45 -5.92
CA ILE A 79 1.60 7.41 -6.54
C ILE A 79 1.14 7.26 -7.97
N ARG A 80 2.02 7.50 -8.94
CA ARG A 80 1.70 7.54 -10.36
C ARG A 80 2.35 6.38 -11.10
N PHE A 81 1.58 5.72 -11.95
CA PHE A 81 2.00 4.64 -12.81
C PHE A 81 1.83 5.04 -14.27
N THR A 82 2.83 4.72 -15.10
CA THR A 82 2.79 5.03 -16.52
C THR A 82 3.68 4.09 -17.34
N SER A 83 3.54 4.17 -18.66
CA SER A 83 4.32 3.40 -19.63
C SER A 83 5.60 4.11 -20.11
N VAL A 84 5.79 5.38 -19.78
CA VAL A 84 6.89 6.23 -20.30
C VAL A 84 7.72 6.88 -19.19
N PRO A 85 9.05 7.05 -19.39
CA PRO A 85 9.96 7.56 -18.34
C PRO A 85 9.79 9.03 -17.99
N THR A 86 9.10 9.82 -18.82
CA THR A 86 8.94 11.27 -18.58
C THR A 86 7.66 11.58 -17.81
N GLY A 87 6.72 10.63 -17.73
CA GLY A 87 5.38 10.89 -17.23
C GLY A 87 4.58 11.90 -18.05
N TYR A 88 4.97 12.16 -19.31
CA TYR A 88 4.25 13.02 -20.24
C TYR A 88 3.87 12.24 -21.50
N THR A 89 2.83 12.69 -22.20
CA THR A 89 2.36 12.16 -23.49
C THR A 89 1.84 10.71 -23.46
N ALA A 90 1.68 10.14 -22.27
CA ALA A 90 1.06 8.84 -22.06
C ALA A 90 -0.05 8.92 -21.01
N SER A 91 -0.87 7.88 -20.98
CA SER A 91 -1.83 7.68 -19.90
C SER A 91 -1.10 7.43 -18.58
N MET A 92 -1.64 8.02 -17.52
CA MET A 92 -1.19 7.87 -16.15
C MET A 92 -2.35 7.33 -15.32
N THR A 93 -2.04 6.40 -14.44
CA THR A 93 -2.94 5.99 -13.37
C THR A 93 -2.33 6.43 -12.05
N GLU A 94 -3.09 7.15 -11.26
CA GLU A 94 -2.67 7.70 -9.97
C GLU A 94 -3.50 7.10 -8.85
N ILE A 95 -2.82 6.63 -7.81
CA ILE A 95 -3.42 6.39 -6.49
C ILE A 95 -3.25 7.69 -5.70
N ALA A 96 -4.33 8.45 -5.55
CA ALA A 96 -4.38 9.64 -4.70
C ALA A 96 -4.79 9.21 -3.28
N LEU A 97 -3.80 8.75 -2.51
CA LEU A 97 -3.94 8.20 -1.18
C LEU A 97 -4.19 9.30 -0.14
N ALA A 98 -5.11 9.04 0.80
CA ALA A 98 -5.48 10.00 1.84
C ALA A 98 -5.89 11.37 1.26
N TYR A 99 -6.60 11.35 0.14
CA TYR A 99 -7.25 12.51 -0.44
C TYR A 99 -8.32 13.09 0.50
N TYR A 100 -8.65 14.37 0.30
CA TYR A 100 -9.69 15.10 1.03
C TYR A 100 -9.51 15.02 2.56
N ASP A 101 -8.38 15.53 3.07
CA ASP A 101 -8.08 15.51 4.51
C ASP A 101 -8.06 14.11 5.14
N ASN A 102 -7.39 13.16 4.45
CA ASN A 102 -7.15 11.81 4.95
C ASN A 102 -8.43 11.00 5.22
N ASN A 103 -9.51 11.24 4.45
CA ASN A 103 -10.77 10.51 4.57
C ASN A 103 -11.18 9.74 3.31
N ARG A 104 -10.36 9.82 2.26
CA ARG A 104 -10.68 9.29 0.94
C ARG A 104 -9.43 8.83 0.22
N THR A 105 -9.58 7.89 -0.69
CA THR A 105 -8.55 7.53 -1.66
C THR A 105 -9.19 7.38 -3.04
N ASP A 106 -8.60 8.03 -4.04
CA ASP A 106 -9.06 7.97 -5.42
C ASP A 106 -8.08 7.20 -6.30
N ILE A 107 -8.62 6.50 -7.30
CA ILE A 107 -7.88 6.02 -8.46
C ILE A 107 -8.23 6.92 -9.63
N ARG A 108 -7.26 7.71 -10.07
CA ARG A 108 -7.45 8.68 -11.15
C ARG A 108 -6.73 8.21 -12.38
N LYS A 109 -7.35 8.39 -13.54
CA LYS A 109 -6.72 8.18 -14.83
C LYS A 109 -6.74 9.45 -15.65
N TYR A 110 -5.59 9.85 -16.17
CA TYR A 110 -5.47 11.05 -16.98
C TYR A 110 -4.28 10.95 -17.92
N SER A 111 -4.25 11.79 -18.94
CA SER A 111 -3.06 12.00 -19.76
C SER A 111 -2.40 13.30 -19.33
N ARG A 112 -1.10 13.25 -19.07
CA ARG A 112 -0.34 14.44 -18.67
C ARG A 112 0.48 14.94 -19.84
N SER A 113 0.46 16.25 -20.11
CA SER A 113 1.38 16.88 -21.06
C SER A 113 2.12 18.04 -20.38
N LEU A 114 3.26 18.44 -20.94
CA LEU A 114 4.02 19.59 -20.43
C LEU A 114 3.19 20.88 -20.49
N LEU A 115 2.32 21.00 -21.50
CA LEU A 115 1.47 22.17 -21.74
C LEU A 115 0.18 22.15 -20.91
N SER A 116 -0.25 20.99 -20.43
CA SER A 116 -1.44 20.82 -19.58
C SER A 116 -1.17 19.75 -18.51
N PRO A 117 -0.46 20.12 -17.43
CA PRO A 117 -0.11 19.19 -16.36
C PRO A 117 -1.31 18.81 -15.47
N GLY A 118 -2.49 19.38 -15.70
CA GLY A 118 -3.74 19.18 -14.95
C GLY A 118 -4.94 18.83 -15.83
N ALA A 119 -4.74 18.04 -16.89
CA ALA A 119 -5.82 17.58 -17.75
C ALA A 119 -6.98 16.93 -16.96
N ALA A 120 -8.18 16.95 -17.56
CA ALA A 120 -9.35 16.27 -17.00
C ALA A 120 -9.01 14.80 -16.70
N TRP A 121 -9.39 14.36 -15.51
CA TRP A 121 -9.16 13.01 -15.02
C TRP A 121 -10.48 12.25 -14.96
N THR A 122 -10.40 10.95 -15.20
CA THR A 122 -11.50 10.01 -14.97
C THR A 122 -11.26 9.31 -13.64
N ASN A 123 -12.27 9.25 -12.79
CA ASN A 123 -12.22 8.44 -11.58
C ASN A 123 -12.49 6.96 -11.95
N LEU A 124 -11.53 6.08 -11.69
CA LEU A 124 -11.68 4.64 -11.87
C LEU A 124 -12.16 3.93 -10.60
N GLY A 125 -12.10 4.59 -9.45
CA GLY A 125 -12.51 4.04 -8.16
C GLY A 125 -12.28 5.03 -7.02
N GLU A 126 -13.20 5.07 -6.09
CA GLU A 126 -13.19 5.96 -4.93
C GLU A 126 -13.53 5.15 -3.68
N PHE A 127 -12.76 5.37 -2.62
CA PHE A 127 -12.91 4.64 -1.38
C PHE A 127 -12.81 5.58 -0.20
N HIS A 128 -13.87 5.62 0.61
CA HIS A 128 -13.96 6.46 1.79
C HIS A 128 -13.45 5.73 3.01
N VAL A 129 -12.17 5.94 3.33
CA VAL A 129 -11.55 5.43 4.55
C VAL A 129 -10.86 6.58 5.26
N LYS A 130 -11.13 6.72 6.56
CA LYS A 130 -10.51 7.71 7.42
C LYS A 130 -9.15 7.24 7.92
N ASN A 131 -8.25 8.18 8.15
CA ASN A 131 -6.95 7.96 8.77
C ASN A 131 -6.11 6.91 8.01
N VAL A 132 -6.09 7.01 6.68
CA VAL A 132 -5.34 6.09 5.80
C VAL A 132 -3.84 6.27 5.97
N MET A 133 -3.39 7.51 6.18
CA MET A 133 -1.99 7.87 6.39
C MET A 133 -1.75 8.44 7.80
N ASN A 134 -0.50 8.41 8.25
CA ASN A 134 -0.07 8.93 9.54
C ASN A 134 1.37 9.46 9.46
N ILE A 135 1.67 10.53 10.22
CA ILE A 135 3.02 11.13 10.25
C ILE A 135 4.05 10.32 11.06
N TYR A 136 3.60 9.42 11.93
CA TYR A 136 4.43 8.63 12.84
C TYR A 136 4.54 7.16 12.45
N LYS A 137 3.67 6.68 11.55
CA LYS A 137 3.61 5.28 11.15
C LYS A 137 3.44 5.16 9.63
N PRO A 138 4.33 4.46 8.92
CA PRO A 138 4.18 4.26 7.50
C PRO A 138 2.97 3.36 7.21
N VAL A 139 2.15 3.73 6.24
CA VAL A 139 1.17 2.81 5.67
C VAL A 139 1.84 2.01 4.56
N MET A 140 1.86 0.68 4.71
CA MET A 140 2.40 -0.23 3.72
C MET A 140 1.28 -0.81 2.86
N LEU A 141 1.47 -0.78 1.56
CA LEU A 141 0.50 -1.14 0.54
C LEU A 141 1.10 -2.18 -0.39
N THR A 142 0.35 -3.23 -0.68
CA THR A 142 0.65 -4.15 -1.78
C THR A 142 -0.32 -3.89 -2.93
N VAL A 143 0.22 -3.51 -4.09
CA VAL A 143 -0.52 -3.39 -5.34
C VAL A 143 -0.35 -4.70 -6.11
N ALA A 144 -1.46 -5.38 -6.39
CA ALA A 144 -1.49 -6.60 -7.19
C ALA A 144 -2.20 -6.35 -8.51
N ILE A 145 -1.54 -6.69 -9.61
CA ILE A 145 -1.94 -6.41 -10.99
C ILE A 145 -2.12 -7.74 -11.70
N ARG A 146 -3.35 -8.01 -12.15
CA ARG A 146 -3.67 -9.23 -12.87
C ARG A 146 -3.60 -9.02 -14.39
N PRO A 147 -3.33 -10.08 -15.18
CA PRO A 147 -3.23 -9.98 -16.64
C PRO A 147 -4.50 -9.43 -17.32
N ASN A 148 -5.66 -9.59 -16.70
CA ASN A 148 -6.94 -9.10 -17.21
C ASN A 148 -7.20 -7.60 -16.95
N GLY A 149 -6.24 -6.88 -16.37
CA GLY A 149 -6.38 -5.46 -16.03
C GLY A 149 -6.93 -5.19 -14.63
N LEU A 150 -7.30 -6.22 -13.86
CA LEU A 150 -7.77 -6.05 -12.49
C LEU A 150 -6.60 -5.68 -11.57
N VAL A 151 -6.69 -4.52 -10.95
CA VAL A 151 -5.73 -4.01 -9.96
C VAL A 151 -6.38 -3.94 -8.59
N THR A 152 -5.68 -4.44 -7.59
CA THR A 152 -6.11 -4.38 -6.18
C THR A 152 -5.02 -3.77 -5.32
N VAL A 153 -5.42 -2.99 -4.33
CA VAL A 153 -4.51 -2.41 -3.33
C VAL A 153 -4.96 -2.85 -1.95
N THR A 154 -4.05 -3.51 -1.24
CA THR A 154 -4.28 -4.08 0.09
C THR A 154 -3.28 -3.48 1.05
N ARG A 155 -3.70 -3.09 2.26
CA ARG A 155 -2.73 -2.70 3.29
C ARG A 155 -2.09 -3.93 3.89
N ASP A 156 -0.83 -3.81 4.28
CA ASP A 156 -0.18 -4.87 5.05
C ASP A 156 -0.98 -5.20 6.31
N GLY A 157 -1.12 -6.50 6.60
CA GLY A 157 -1.92 -7.01 7.71
C GLY A 157 -3.42 -7.13 7.42
N GLU A 158 -3.91 -6.57 6.31
CA GLU A 158 -5.29 -6.76 5.86
C GLU A 158 -5.37 -7.93 4.86
N ASN A 159 -6.44 -8.73 4.95
CA ASN A 159 -6.67 -9.87 4.04
C ASN A 159 -7.53 -9.52 2.82
N VAL A 160 -8.13 -8.33 2.82
CA VAL A 160 -9.07 -7.88 1.79
C VAL A 160 -8.56 -6.54 1.25
N PRO A 161 -8.54 -6.35 -0.08
CA PRO A 161 -8.13 -5.06 -0.64
C PRO A 161 -9.13 -3.97 -0.26
N PHE A 162 -8.62 -2.80 0.11
CA PHE A 162 -9.45 -1.62 0.34
C PHE A 162 -9.66 -0.80 -0.94
N LEU A 163 -8.86 -1.03 -2.00
CA LEU A 163 -9.09 -0.49 -3.34
C LEU A 163 -9.08 -1.61 -4.38
N LEU A 164 -10.00 -1.52 -5.34
CA LEU A 164 -10.08 -2.41 -6.49
C LEU A 164 -10.59 -1.63 -7.69
N PHE A 165 -9.94 -1.78 -8.83
CA PHE A 165 -10.37 -1.19 -10.10
C PHE A 165 -9.90 -2.04 -11.28
N ASN A 166 -10.58 -1.93 -12.41
CA ASN A 166 -10.21 -2.63 -13.64
C ASN A 166 -9.74 -1.62 -14.69
N ASP A 167 -8.50 -1.77 -15.15
CA ASP A 167 -7.93 -0.97 -16.22
C ASP A 167 -6.99 -1.84 -17.08
N PRO A 168 -7.48 -2.38 -18.22
CA PRO A 168 -6.68 -3.19 -19.13
C PRO A 168 -5.44 -2.49 -19.71
N SER A 169 -5.38 -1.17 -19.62
CA SER A 169 -4.25 -0.36 -20.10
C SER A 169 -3.37 0.17 -18.97
N PHE A 170 -3.59 -0.29 -17.73
CA PHE A 170 -2.74 0.01 -16.60
C PHE A 170 -1.29 -0.42 -16.90
N SER A 171 -0.35 0.49 -16.71
CA SER A 171 1.07 0.22 -16.94
C SER A 171 1.89 0.64 -15.75
N PHE A 172 2.63 -0.30 -15.18
CA PHE A 172 3.54 -0.08 -14.07
C PHE A 172 5.01 -0.03 -14.52
N LYS A 173 5.30 0.14 -15.82
CA LYS A 173 6.70 0.18 -16.32
C LYS A 173 7.52 1.27 -15.63
N PHE A 174 6.87 2.38 -15.30
CA PHE A 174 7.46 3.45 -14.54
C PHE A 174 6.55 3.87 -13.40
N ILE A 175 7.17 4.19 -12.26
CA ILE A 175 6.49 4.71 -11.07
C ILE A 175 7.05 6.08 -10.69
N GLY A 176 6.17 7.03 -10.38
CA GLY A 176 6.52 8.36 -9.89
C GLY A 176 5.79 8.67 -8.59
N PHE A 177 6.37 9.55 -7.79
CA PHE A 177 5.83 9.93 -6.49
C PHE A 177 5.75 11.46 -6.38
N CYS A 178 4.65 11.97 -5.85
CA CYS A 178 4.48 13.41 -5.64
C CYS A 178 3.44 13.72 -4.56
N LYS A 179 3.55 14.88 -3.94
CA LYS A 179 2.60 15.40 -2.96
C LYS A 179 1.65 16.44 -3.56
N TRP A 180 0.48 16.63 -2.95
CA TRP A 180 -0.34 17.82 -3.19
C TRP A 180 0.28 19.05 -2.50
N ASP A 181 0.12 19.14 -1.18
CA ASP A 181 0.44 20.31 -0.37
C ASP A 181 1.42 19.98 0.78
N VAL A 182 1.24 18.86 1.48
CA VAL A 182 2.03 18.48 2.66
C VAL A 182 3.16 17.47 2.35
N PRO A 183 4.31 17.51 3.05
CA PRO A 183 5.42 16.58 2.82
C PRO A 183 5.02 15.11 2.95
N VAL A 184 5.48 14.29 2.01
CA VAL A 184 5.28 12.84 2.01
C VAL A 184 6.61 12.14 1.70
N VAL A 185 6.93 11.10 2.46
CA VAL A 185 8.03 10.17 2.22
C VAL A 185 7.46 8.88 1.65
N TYR A 186 8.06 8.40 0.58
CA TYR A 186 7.69 7.17 -0.10
C TYR A 186 8.77 6.13 0.12
N PHE A 187 8.35 4.90 0.35
CA PHE A 187 9.20 3.73 0.39
C PHE A 187 8.78 2.80 -0.74
N TYR A 188 9.69 2.37 -1.60
CA TYR A 188 9.35 1.63 -2.80
C TYR A 188 10.36 0.54 -3.08
N ASP A 189 10.03 -0.35 -4.02
CA ASP A 189 10.78 -1.58 -4.25
C ASP A 189 11.00 -2.32 -2.92
N CYS A 190 9.93 -2.51 -2.15
CA CYS A 190 9.99 -3.14 -0.83
C CYS A 190 9.83 -4.67 -0.95
N PRO A 191 10.57 -5.48 -0.17
CA PRO A 191 10.33 -6.92 -0.07
C PRO A 191 8.89 -7.24 0.32
N LEU A 192 8.29 -8.25 -0.31
CA LEU A 192 6.91 -8.66 0.00
C LEU A 192 6.84 -9.31 1.39
N LEU A 193 5.73 -9.14 2.12
CA LEU A 193 5.59 -9.68 3.49
C LEU A 193 5.78 -11.20 3.58
N GLN A 194 5.44 -11.94 2.52
CA GLN A 194 5.57 -13.40 2.51
C GLN A 194 7.04 -13.86 2.59
N GLU A 195 7.98 -13.06 2.07
CA GLU A 195 9.42 -13.33 2.19
C GLU A 195 9.94 -13.13 3.61
N ARG A 196 9.35 -12.21 4.37
CA ARG A 196 9.75 -11.96 5.77
C ARG A 196 9.30 -13.05 6.71
N LYS A 197 8.16 -13.69 6.44
CA LYS A 197 7.73 -14.87 7.20
C LYS A 197 8.69 -16.05 6.98
N CYS A 198 9.14 -16.27 5.74
CA CYS A 198 10.13 -17.32 5.44
C CYS A 198 11.56 -16.99 5.88
N ALA A 199 11.88 -15.75 6.23
CA ALA A 199 13.23 -15.37 6.69
C ALA A 199 13.48 -15.74 8.17
N CYS A 200 12.42 -15.95 8.96
CA CYS A 200 12.52 -16.31 10.38
C CYS A 200 12.06 -17.75 10.67
N ASP A 201 11.18 -18.33 9.84
CA ASP A 201 10.72 -19.71 9.99
C ASP A 201 11.00 -20.48 8.69
N ASP A 202 11.79 -21.56 8.77
CA ASP A 202 12.12 -22.47 7.67
C ASP A 202 10.84 -22.91 6.92
N CYS A 203 10.64 -22.35 5.73
CA CYS A 203 9.52 -22.70 4.87
C CYS A 203 9.75 -24.12 4.29
N LYS A 204 9.12 -25.14 4.88
CA LYS A 204 8.92 -26.44 4.23
C LYS A 204 7.76 -26.36 3.24
N PHE A 205 8.05 -26.71 1.99
CA PHE A 205 7.08 -26.91 0.92
C PHE A 205 6.47 -28.31 1.00
#